data_AF-A0A846CE42-F1
#
_entry.id   AF-A0A846CE42-F1
#
_cell.length_a   1.000
_cell.length_b   1.000
_cell.length_c   1.000
_cell.angle_alpha   90.00
_cell.angle_beta   90.00
_cell.angle_gamma   90.00
#
_symmetry.space_group_name_H-M   'P 1'
#
loop_
_entity.id
_entity.type
_entity.pdbx_description
1 polymer ?
#
loop_
_entity_poly.entity_id
_entity_poly.type
_entity_poly.pdbx_seq_one_letter_code
_entity_poly.pdbx_strand_id
1 'polypeptide(L)'
;SDNSSSVRREVVQQIATGWKHEVGIFELLKQLVVSDNSSSVRREVVQQIATGWKHEVGIFELLKQLVVSDNSSSVRLEAVRQIATGWKHEVGIFELLKQLVVSDNSSSVRLEAVRQIATGWKNEAGILELFYHTALNDPFQHQNEYQDNPRQIALEAIVKQYPDHPQTLPLLQDRAANDPDEQLREWAKKTLQRSHRLWHGYTD
;
A
#
# COMPACT_ATOMS: atom_id res chain seq x y z
N SER A 1 -13.79 17.68 19.12
CA SER A 1 -13.54 17.57 17.67
C SER A 1 -13.98 16.22 17.12
N ASP A 2 -13.70 15.10 17.81
CA ASP A 2 -13.81 13.75 17.24
C ASP A 2 -15.24 13.19 17.20
N ASN A 3 -16.10 13.62 18.11
CA ASN A 3 -17.54 13.29 18.04
C ASN A 3 -18.17 13.88 16.77
N SER A 4 -17.73 15.07 16.34
CA SER A 4 -18.26 15.70 15.13
C SER A 4 -17.77 14.98 13.86
N SER A 5 -16.51 14.53 13.80
CA SER A 5 -16.02 13.75 12.65
C SER A 5 -16.63 12.36 12.58
N SER A 6 -16.86 11.71 13.73
CA SER A 6 -17.52 10.40 13.78
C SER A 6 -18.96 10.47 13.26
N VAL A 7 -19.72 11.49 13.69
CA VAL A 7 -21.06 11.74 13.16
C VAL A 7 -21.02 12.05 11.67
N ARG A 8 -20.11 12.92 11.20
CA ARG A 8 -20.01 13.22 9.76
C ARG A 8 -19.64 12.00 8.93
N ARG A 9 -18.76 11.13 9.44
CA ARG A 9 -18.41 9.86 8.79
C ARG A 9 -19.63 8.95 8.64
N GLU A 10 -20.41 8.78 9.70
CA GLU A 10 -21.65 8.00 9.67
C GLU A 10 -22.65 8.60 8.67
N VAL A 11 -22.80 9.92 8.67
CA VAL A 11 -23.66 10.63 7.71
C VAL A 11 -23.21 10.37 6.27
N VAL A 12 -21.90 10.38 5.98
CA VAL A 12 -21.37 10.03 4.65
C VAL A 12 -21.77 8.61 4.26
N GLN A 13 -21.66 7.63 5.16
CA GLN A 13 -22.06 6.25 4.90
C GLN A 13 -23.55 6.13 4.57
N GLN A 14 -24.41 6.78 5.37
CA GLN A 14 -25.85 6.72 5.15
C GLN A 14 -26.27 7.44 3.88
N ILE A 15 -25.65 8.59 3.57
CA ILE A 15 -25.94 9.30 2.33
C ILE A 15 -25.52 8.47 1.12
N ALA A 16 -24.32 7.89 1.17
CA ALA A 16 -23.80 7.11 0.06
C ALA A 16 -24.61 5.84 -0.25
N THR A 17 -25.21 5.24 0.78
CA THR A 17 -25.98 4.00 0.65
C THR A 17 -27.47 4.24 0.41
N GLY A 18 -28.08 5.19 1.15
CA GLY A 18 -29.52 5.47 1.12
C GLY A 18 -29.96 6.39 -0.02
N TRP A 19 -29.10 7.31 -0.46
CA TRP A 19 -29.43 8.33 -1.47
C TRP A 19 -28.50 8.28 -2.68
N LYS A 20 -27.92 7.12 -2.98
CA LYS A 20 -26.97 6.93 -4.09
C LYS A 20 -27.46 7.50 -5.44
N HIS A 21 -28.76 7.39 -5.70
CA HIS A 21 -29.38 7.79 -6.97
C HIS A 21 -29.94 9.23 -6.95
N GLU A 22 -29.85 9.92 -5.82
CA GLU A 22 -30.31 11.30 -5.71
C GLU A 22 -29.33 12.26 -6.39
N VAL A 23 -29.89 13.24 -7.09
CA VAL A 23 -29.12 14.26 -7.81
C VAL A 23 -28.27 15.06 -6.82
N GLY A 24 -26.99 15.25 -7.13
CA GLY A 24 -26.08 16.08 -6.35
C GLY A 24 -25.34 15.36 -5.21
N ILE A 25 -25.72 14.13 -4.84
CA ILE A 25 -24.99 13.37 -3.80
C ILE A 25 -23.54 13.12 -4.21
N PHE A 26 -23.31 12.74 -5.46
CA PHE A 26 -21.94 12.55 -5.95
C PHE A 26 -21.09 13.81 -5.86
N GLU A 27 -21.65 14.97 -6.23
CA GLU A 27 -20.93 16.25 -6.18
C GLU A 27 -20.69 16.71 -4.75
N LEU A 28 -21.65 16.48 -3.84
CA LEU A 28 -21.47 16.70 -2.41
C LEU A 28 -20.29 15.87 -1.86
N LEU A 29 -20.24 14.58 -2.20
CA LEU A 29 -19.14 13.71 -1.78
C LEU A 29 -17.79 14.19 -2.36
N LYS A 30 -17.73 14.60 -3.63
CA LYS A 30 -16.51 15.20 -4.21
C LYS A 30 -16.06 16.47 -3.47
N GLN A 31 -16.98 17.31 -3.04
CA GLN A 31 -16.64 18.49 -2.25
C GLN A 31 -16.10 18.10 -0.87
N LEU A 32 -16.74 17.12 -0.20
CA LEU A 32 -16.32 16.63 1.11
C LEU A 32 -14.92 16.00 1.08
N VAL A 33 -14.58 15.25 0.04
CA VAL A 33 -13.25 14.62 -0.06
C VAL A 33 -12.11 15.63 -0.22
N VAL A 34 -12.39 16.85 -0.66
CA VAL A 34 -11.37 17.90 -0.82
C VAL A 34 -11.36 18.87 0.36
N SER A 35 -12.53 19.16 0.94
CA SER A 35 -12.70 20.26 1.90
C SER A 35 -12.83 19.83 3.37
N ASP A 36 -13.20 18.58 3.67
CA ASP A 36 -13.39 18.19 5.08
C ASP A 36 -12.03 18.09 5.79
N ASN A 37 -11.92 18.79 6.93
CA ASN A 37 -10.69 18.80 7.72
C ASN A 37 -10.36 17.46 8.38
N SER A 38 -11.34 16.56 8.51
CA SER A 38 -11.13 15.23 9.10
C SER A 38 -10.72 14.21 8.04
N SER A 39 -9.50 13.68 8.18
CA SER A 39 -9.04 12.57 7.34
C SER A 39 -9.91 11.32 7.44
N SER A 40 -10.54 11.09 8.59
CA SER A 40 -11.48 9.97 8.78
C SER A 40 -12.71 10.11 7.88
N VAL A 41 -13.26 11.32 7.79
CA VAL A 41 -14.38 11.63 6.89
C VAL A 41 -13.92 11.55 5.44
N ARG A 42 -12.81 12.20 5.07
CA ARG A 42 -12.28 12.15 3.70
C ARG A 42 -12.00 10.72 3.24
N ARG A 43 -11.40 9.90 4.10
CA ARG A 43 -11.14 8.48 3.83
C ARG A 43 -12.43 7.71 3.57
N GLU A 44 -13.45 7.90 4.40
CA GLU A 44 -14.75 7.28 4.20
C GLU A 44 -15.36 7.70 2.86
N VAL A 45 -15.30 9.00 2.54
CA VAL A 45 -15.78 9.50 1.25
C VAL A 45 -15.03 8.86 0.07
N VAL A 46 -13.71 8.70 0.14
CA VAL A 46 -12.92 7.97 -0.87
C VAL A 46 -13.47 6.56 -1.08
N GLN A 47 -13.70 5.83 0.01
CA GLN A 47 -14.23 4.48 -0.05
C GLN A 47 -15.64 4.45 -0.68
N GLN A 48 -16.53 5.36 -0.29
CA GLN A 48 -17.89 5.43 -0.82
C GLN A 48 -17.92 5.83 -2.31
N ILE A 49 -17.14 6.82 -2.73
CA ILE A 49 -17.07 7.24 -4.13
C ILE A 49 -16.52 6.10 -5.01
N ALA A 50 -15.42 5.47 -4.59
CA ALA A 50 -14.78 4.42 -5.38
C ALA A 50 -15.66 3.17 -5.56
N THR A 51 -16.52 2.86 -4.58
CA THR A 51 -17.42 1.71 -4.63
C THR A 51 -18.77 2.04 -5.27
N GLY A 52 -19.39 3.15 -4.88
CA GLY A 52 -20.71 3.55 -5.33
C GLY A 52 -20.72 4.12 -6.74
N TRP A 53 -19.70 4.89 -7.10
CA TRP A 53 -19.70 5.69 -8.33
C TRP A 53 -18.60 5.31 -9.30
N LYS A 54 -17.96 4.15 -9.17
CA LYS A 54 -16.80 3.70 -9.98
C LYS A 54 -16.81 4.08 -11.48
N HIS A 55 -17.99 4.10 -12.12
CA HIS A 55 -18.16 4.39 -13.54
C HIS A 55 -18.34 5.89 -13.88
N GLU A 56 -18.44 6.76 -12.88
CA GLU A 56 -18.50 8.20 -13.08
C GLU A 56 -17.16 8.75 -13.57
N VAL A 57 -17.26 9.70 -14.49
CA VAL A 57 -16.10 10.36 -15.07
C VAL A 57 -15.34 11.14 -13.99
N GLY A 58 -14.01 11.02 -14.01
CA GLY A 58 -13.13 11.83 -13.16
C GLY A 58 -12.81 11.24 -11.78
N ILE A 59 -13.45 10.14 -11.35
CA ILE A 59 -13.09 9.50 -10.07
C ILE A 59 -11.65 9.00 -10.07
N PHE A 60 -11.21 8.36 -11.15
CA PHE A 60 -9.85 7.86 -11.23
C PHE A 60 -8.83 8.99 -11.07
N GLU A 61 -9.07 10.14 -11.72
CA GLU A 61 -8.18 11.30 -11.61
C GLU A 61 -8.24 11.94 -10.22
N LEU A 62 -9.42 12.02 -9.60
CA LEU A 62 -9.58 12.44 -8.22
C LEU A 62 -8.79 11.55 -7.26
N LEU A 63 -8.87 10.23 -7.40
CA LEU A 63 -8.10 9.29 -6.57
C LEU A 63 -6.59 9.49 -6.77
N LYS A 64 -6.12 9.65 -8.01
CA LYS A 64 -4.70 9.94 -8.29
C LYS A 64 -4.24 11.23 -7.62
N GLN A 65 -5.04 12.29 -7.69
CA GLN A 65 -4.75 13.54 -7.01
C GLN A 65 -4.63 13.33 -5.51
N LEU A 66 -5.57 12.62 -4.89
CA LEU A 66 -5.53 12.32 -3.46
C LEU A 66 -4.29 11.51 -3.07
N VAL A 67 -3.89 10.51 -3.88
CA VAL A 67 -2.66 9.75 -3.68
C VAL A 67 -1.42 10.64 -3.65
N VAL A 68 -1.37 11.71 -4.44
CA VAL A 68 -0.17 12.56 -4.54
C VAL A 68 -0.20 13.72 -3.54
N SER A 69 -1.37 14.30 -3.24
CA SER A 69 -1.46 15.59 -2.56
C SER A 69 -2.16 15.58 -1.20
N ASP A 70 -2.92 14.54 -0.84
CA ASP A 70 -3.61 14.55 0.46
C ASP A 70 -2.60 14.47 1.60
N ASN A 71 -2.74 15.38 2.57
CA ASN A 71 -1.84 15.46 3.71
C ASN A 71 -1.91 14.24 4.65
N SER A 72 -3.01 13.49 4.62
CA SER A 72 -3.24 12.34 5.46
C SER A 72 -2.84 11.06 4.76
N SER A 73 -1.87 10.35 5.33
CA SER A 73 -1.50 9.01 4.88
C SER A 73 -2.67 8.03 4.86
N SER A 74 -3.67 8.20 5.75
CA SER A 74 -4.86 7.34 5.77
C SER A 74 -5.75 7.51 4.54
N VAL A 75 -5.84 8.74 4.00
CA VAL A 75 -6.60 9.02 2.77
C VAL A 75 -5.80 8.55 1.56
N ARG A 76 -4.49 8.85 1.51
CA ARG A 76 -3.60 8.36 0.44
C ARG A 76 -3.62 6.84 0.36
N LEU A 77 -3.49 6.15 1.48
CA LEU A 77 -3.53 4.70 1.57
C LEU A 77 -4.85 4.13 1.03
N GLU A 78 -5.98 4.70 1.42
CA GLU A 78 -7.28 4.27 0.91
C GLU A 78 -7.39 4.50 -0.60
N ALA A 79 -6.97 5.66 -1.09
CA ALA A 79 -6.97 5.94 -2.52
C ALA A 79 -6.08 4.97 -3.32
N VAL A 80 -4.89 4.60 -2.82
CA VAL A 80 -4.03 3.56 -3.41
C VAL A 80 -4.76 2.22 -3.50
N ARG A 81 -5.42 1.79 -2.42
CA ARG A 81 -6.18 0.52 -2.41
C ARG A 81 -7.34 0.52 -3.40
N GLN A 82 -8.08 1.63 -3.47
CA GLN A 82 -9.18 1.79 -4.41
C GLN A 82 -8.70 1.78 -5.87
N ILE A 83 -7.61 2.50 -6.18
CA ILE A 83 -6.99 2.48 -7.52
C ILE A 83 -6.55 1.06 -7.88
N ALA A 84 -5.80 0.39 -7.02
CA ALA A 84 -5.27 -0.94 -7.30
C ALA A 84 -6.37 -2.00 -7.48
N THR A 85 -7.51 -1.84 -6.80
CA THR A 85 -8.65 -2.76 -6.92
C THR A 85 -9.52 -2.43 -8.15
N GLY A 86 -9.82 -1.15 -8.35
CA GLY A 86 -10.82 -0.71 -9.31
C GLY A 86 -10.28 -0.43 -10.71
N TRP A 87 -9.02 -0.03 -10.81
CA TRP A 87 -8.44 0.57 -12.02
C TRP A 87 -7.12 -0.06 -12.44
N LYS A 88 -6.74 -1.24 -11.93
CA LYS A 88 -5.42 -1.89 -12.19
C LYS A 88 -4.92 -1.92 -13.65
N HIS A 89 -5.82 -1.83 -14.64
CA HIS A 89 -5.51 -1.84 -16.07
C HIS A 89 -5.31 -0.44 -16.68
N GLU A 90 -5.55 0.62 -15.92
CA GLU A 90 -5.30 2.00 -16.36
C GLU A 90 -3.80 2.27 -16.45
N VAL A 91 -3.46 3.07 -17.47
CA VAL A 91 -2.07 3.45 -17.74
C VAL A 91 -1.51 4.30 -16.60
N GLY A 92 -0.25 4.05 -16.24
CA GLY A 92 0.50 4.87 -15.29
C GLY A 92 0.34 4.48 -13.82
N ILE A 93 -0.52 3.51 -13.46
CA ILE A 93 -0.64 3.05 -12.07
C ILE A 93 0.66 2.43 -11.58
N PHE A 94 1.32 1.62 -12.40
CA PHE A 94 2.60 1.02 -12.01
C PHE A 94 3.65 2.09 -11.65
N GLU A 95 3.75 3.14 -12.46
CA GLU A 95 4.68 4.24 -12.20
C GLU A 95 4.30 5.04 -10.96
N LEU A 96 3.00 5.29 -10.75
CA LEU A 96 2.51 5.90 -9.51
C LEU A 96 2.90 5.07 -8.28
N LEU A 97 2.70 3.75 -8.31
CA LEU A 97 3.07 2.87 -7.19
C LEU A 97 4.59 2.88 -6.95
N LYS A 98 5.42 2.86 -8.01
CA LYS A 98 6.88 2.99 -7.87
C LYS A 98 7.28 4.28 -7.18
N GLN A 99 6.69 5.41 -7.59
CA GLN A 99 6.93 6.70 -6.97
C GLN A 99 6.59 6.66 -5.48
N LEU A 100 5.44 6.08 -5.12
CA LEU A 100 5.05 5.94 -3.72
C LEU A 100 6.03 5.10 -2.91
N VAL A 101 6.50 3.97 -3.44
CA VAL A 101 7.52 3.13 -2.77
C VAL A 101 8.79 3.93 -2.45
N VAL A 102 9.18 4.87 -3.32
CA VAL A 102 10.43 5.62 -3.16
C VAL A 102 10.26 6.89 -2.31
N SER A 103 9.16 7.63 -2.48
CA SER A 103 9.07 9.01 -1.99
C SER A 103 7.97 9.29 -0.96
N ASP A 104 7.00 8.39 -0.75
CA ASP A 104 5.94 8.67 0.23
C ASP A 104 6.51 8.68 1.66
N ASN A 105 6.17 9.71 2.43
CA ASN A 105 6.67 9.86 3.80
C ASN A 105 6.10 8.81 4.77
N SER A 106 4.95 8.22 4.46
CA SER A 106 4.27 7.24 5.28
C SER A 106 4.69 5.84 4.92
N SER A 107 5.27 5.13 5.90
CA SER A 107 5.59 3.71 5.75
C SER A 107 4.39 2.86 5.36
N SER A 108 3.17 3.19 5.83
CA SER A 108 1.96 2.46 5.47
C SER A 108 1.59 2.60 3.99
N VAL A 109 1.81 3.78 3.40
CA VAL A 109 1.57 4.01 1.96
C VAL A 109 2.64 3.31 1.13
N ARG A 110 3.92 3.44 1.51
CA ARG A 110 5.03 2.72 0.85
C ARG A 110 4.81 1.21 0.88
N LEU A 111 4.45 0.67 2.04
CA LEU A 111 4.15 -0.74 2.24
C LEU A 111 3.01 -1.24 1.35
N GLU A 112 1.90 -0.50 1.29
CA GLU A 112 0.79 -0.84 0.41
C GLU A 112 1.24 -0.85 -1.05
N ALA A 113 2.01 0.14 -1.48
CA ALA A 113 2.53 0.20 -2.84
C ALA A 113 3.43 -1.02 -3.17
N VAL A 114 4.31 -1.44 -2.25
CA VAL A 114 5.09 -2.69 -2.39
C VAL A 114 4.16 -3.90 -2.53
N ARG A 115 3.14 -4.03 -1.67
CA ARG A 115 2.16 -5.15 -1.72
C ARG A 115 1.41 -5.20 -3.05
N GLN A 116 0.96 -4.05 -3.55
CA GLN A 116 0.23 -3.96 -4.81
C GLN A 116 1.14 -4.31 -6.00
N ILE A 117 2.37 -3.80 -6.06
CA ILE A 117 3.35 -4.17 -7.10
C ILE A 117 3.63 -5.67 -7.06
N ALA A 118 3.89 -6.23 -5.87
CA ALA A 118 4.24 -7.64 -5.70
C ALA A 118 3.12 -8.60 -6.13
N THR A 119 1.87 -8.17 -6.06
CA THR A 119 0.72 -9.01 -6.42
C THR A 119 0.26 -8.79 -7.87
N GLY A 120 0.26 -7.55 -8.34
CA GLY A 120 -0.34 -7.15 -9.61
C GLY A 120 0.61 -7.00 -10.80
N TRP A 121 1.91 -6.79 -10.58
CA TRP A 121 2.84 -6.39 -11.64
C TRP A 121 4.06 -7.30 -11.80
N LYS A 122 4.04 -8.54 -11.30
CA LYS A 122 5.19 -9.47 -11.23
C LYS A 122 6.05 -9.63 -12.51
N ASN A 123 5.49 -9.35 -13.68
CA ASN A 123 6.18 -9.47 -14.98
C ASN A 123 6.76 -8.15 -15.50
N GLU A 124 6.56 -7.04 -14.80
CA GLU A 124 7.16 -5.75 -15.16
C GLU A 124 8.66 -5.73 -14.84
N ALA A 125 9.42 -5.08 -15.71
CA ALA A 125 10.86 -4.90 -15.51
C ALA A 125 11.16 -4.01 -14.30
N GLY A 126 12.31 -4.23 -13.66
CA GLY A 126 12.82 -3.38 -12.58
C GLY A 126 12.18 -3.60 -11.20
N ILE A 127 11.22 -4.52 -11.05
CA ILE A 127 10.62 -4.83 -9.73
C ILE A 127 11.64 -5.37 -8.74
N LEU A 128 12.52 -6.26 -9.19
CA LEU A 128 13.55 -6.82 -8.32
C LEU A 128 14.48 -5.72 -7.78
N GLU A 129 14.92 -4.80 -8.64
CA GLU A 129 15.77 -3.67 -8.24
C GLU A 129 15.06 -2.74 -7.25
N LEU A 130 13.79 -2.42 -7.52
CA LEU A 130 12.95 -1.62 -6.62
C LEU A 130 12.85 -2.28 -5.25
N PHE A 131 12.48 -3.55 -5.18
CA PHE A 131 12.33 -4.27 -3.92
C PHE A 131 13.67 -4.48 -3.21
N TYR A 132 14.76 -4.66 -3.95
CA TYR A 132 16.09 -4.79 -3.37
C TYR A 132 16.47 -3.48 -2.68
N HIS A 133 16.27 -2.35 -3.36
CA HIS A 133 16.48 -1.03 -2.78
C HIS A 133 15.58 -0.79 -1.56
N THR A 134 14.29 -1.13 -1.63
CA THR A 134 13.37 -1.00 -0.48
C THR A 134 13.83 -1.85 0.70
N ALA A 135 14.14 -3.13 0.49
CA ALA A 135 14.63 -4.04 1.54
C ALA A 135 15.92 -3.53 2.20
N LEU A 136 16.78 -2.86 1.43
CA LEU A 136 18.04 -2.33 1.94
C LEU A 136 17.87 -1.00 2.69
N ASN A 137 17.06 -0.08 2.14
CA ASN A 137 17.16 1.35 2.42
C ASN A 137 15.86 2.00 2.93
N ASP A 138 14.72 1.31 3.00
CA ASP A 138 13.48 1.95 3.48
C ASP A 138 13.68 2.49 4.91
N PRO A 139 13.35 3.77 5.19
CA PRO A 139 13.63 4.42 6.47
C PRO A 139 12.63 4.04 7.58
N PHE A 140 11.92 2.92 7.43
CA PHE A 140 10.93 2.45 8.40
C PHE A 140 11.47 2.37 9.83
N GLN A 141 10.69 2.95 10.72
CA GLN A 141 10.83 2.88 12.18
C GLN A 141 9.46 2.56 12.76
N HIS A 142 9.42 1.72 13.80
CA HIS A 142 8.18 1.40 14.50
C HIS A 142 7.62 2.64 15.21
N GLN A 143 6.37 2.96 14.93
CA GLN A 143 5.56 3.84 15.77
C GLN A 143 4.79 3.04 16.83
N ASN A 144 4.51 1.77 16.54
CA ASN A 144 3.98 0.77 17.47
C ASN A 144 4.37 -0.65 17.01
N GLU A 145 4.10 -1.64 17.86
CA GLU A 145 4.49 -3.04 17.66
C GLU A 145 3.71 -3.77 16.54
N TYR A 146 2.58 -3.23 16.09
CA TYR A 146 1.69 -3.86 15.10
C TYR A 146 1.93 -3.38 13.66
N GLN A 147 2.94 -2.53 13.44
CA GLN A 147 3.23 -2.02 12.10
C GLN A 147 4.09 -3.00 11.30
N ASP A 148 3.59 -3.36 10.12
CA ASP A 148 4.37 -4.10 9.14
C ASP A 148 5.53 -3.25 8.61
N ASN A 149 6.66 -3.91 8.37
CA ASN A 149 7.89 -3.30 7.89
C ASN A 149 7.98 -3.38 6.35
N PRO A 150 8.04 -2.24 5.61
CA PRO A 150 8.21 -2.25 4.15
C PRO A 150 9.44 -3.03 3.67
N ARG A 151 10.55 -2.99 4.44
CA ARG A 151 11.76 -3.75 4.13
C ARG A 151 11.47 -5.25 4.12
N GLN A 152 10.72 -5.74 5.12
CA GLN A 152 10.36 -7.14 5.23
C GLN A 152 9.44 -7.56 4.09
N ILE A 153 8.41 -6.77 3.75
CA ILE A 153 7.49 -7.10 2.66
C ILE A 153 8.20 -7.16 1.30
N ALA A 154 9.14 -6.23 1.06
CA ALA A 154 9.96 -6.26 -0.15
C ALA A 154 10.84 -7.52 -0.20
N LEU A 155 11.49 -7.87 0.92
CA LEU A 155 12.32 -9.06 1.03
C LEU A 155 11.52 -10.36 0.89
N GLU A 156 10.32 -10.43 1.48
CA GLU A 156 9.36 -11.52 1.30
C GLU A 156 8.99 -11.71 -0.17
N ALA A 157 8.70 -10.61 -0.87
CA ALA A 157 8.39 -10.64 -2.30
C ALA A 157 9.58 -11.16 -3.11
N ILE A 158 10.81 -10.73 -2.79
CA ILE A 158 12.03 -11.20 -3.45
C ILE A 158 12.23 -12.70 -3.24
N VAL A 159 12.18 -13.19 -2.00
CA VAL A 159 12.35 -14.60 -1.67
C VAL A 159 11.31 -15.47 -2.38
N LYS A 160 10.07 -14.99 -2.48
CA LYS A 160 8.98 -15.73 -3.12
C LYS A 160 9.07 -15.73 -4.65
N GLN A 161 9.43 -14.61 -5.26
CA GLN A 161 9.33 -14.42 -6.71
C GLN A 161 10.65 -14.69 -7.45
N TYR A 162 11.78 -14.55 -6.75
CA TYR A 162 13.11 -14.69 -7.32
C TYR A 162 14.01 -15.60 -6.44
N PRO A 163 13.55 -16.81 -6.05
CA PRO A 163 14.30 -17.67 -5.12
C PRO A 163 15.70 -18.04 -5.63
N ASP A 164 15.84 -18.24 -6.95
CA ASP A 164 17.10 -18.66 -7.59
C ASP A 164 17.95 -17.48 -8.08
N HIS A 165 17.49 -16.24 -7.89
CA HIS A 165 18.27 -15.07 -8.30
C HIS A 165 19.51 -14.93 -7.40
N PRO A 166 20.71 -14.70 -7.95
CA PRO A 166 21.97 -14.74 -7.20
C PRO A 166 22.06 -13.72 -6.05
N GLN A 167 21.24 -12.66 -6.09
CA GLN A 167 21.20 -11.64 -5.03
C GLN A 167 20.18 -11.94 -3.91
N THR A 168 19.28 -12.91 -4.08
CA THR A 168 18.23 -13.21 -3.09
C THR A 168 18.82 -13.74 -1.79
N LEU A 169 19.70 -14.74 -1.87
CA LEU A 169 20.31 -15.33 -0.69
C LEU A 169 21.26 -14.35 0.04
N PRO A 170 22.18 -13.63 -0.64
CA PRO A 170 23.02 -12.62 0.00
C PRO A 170 22.22 -11.52 0.70
N LEU A 171 21.15 -11.01 0.06
CA LEU A 171 20.29 -9.99 0.67
C LEU A 171 19.60 -10.55 1.93
N LEU A 172 19.04 -11.76 1.86
CA LEU A 172 18.39 -12.39 3.01
C LEU A 172 19.36 -12.61 4.18
N GLN A 173 20.59 -13.04 3.90
CA GLN A 173 21.65 -13.21 4.90
C GLN A 173 22.06 -11.88 5.53
N ASP A 174 22.28 -10.84 4.71
CA ASP A 174 22.62 -9.51 5.19
C ASP A 174 21.51 -8.95 6.10
N ARG A 175 20.25 -9.05 5.65
CA ARG A 175 19.09 -8.58 6.43
C ARG A 175 18.91 -9.36 7.73
N ALA A 176 19.22 -10.66 7.76
CA ALA A 176 19.21 -11.46 8.99
C ALA A 176 20.26 -11.02 10.03
N ALA A 177 21.42 -10.53 9.56
CA ALA A 177 22.52 -10.11 10.42
C ALA A 177 22.45 -8.63 10.81
N ASN A 178 22.06 -7.76 9.87
CA ASN A 178 22.37 -6.34 9.90
C ASN A 178 21.15 -5.41 9.80
N ASP A 179 19.93 -5.90 9.53
CA ASP A 179 18.77 -4.99 9.46
C ASP A 179 18.55 -4.33 10.83
N PRO A 180 18.26 -3.02 10.90
CA PRO A 180 18.05 -2.35 12.19
C PRO A 180 16.80 -2.87 12.93
N ASP A 181 15.82 -3.42 12.22
CA ASP A 181 14.60 -3.96 12.82
C ASP A 181 14.78 -5.41 13.29
N GLU A 182 14.52 -5.66 14.58
CA GLU A 182 14.67 -6.98 15.18
C GLU A 182 13.68 -8.00 14.64
N GLN A 183 12.44 -7.59 14.39
CA GLN A 183 11.41 -8.48 13.87
C GLN A 183 11.79 -8.99 12.48
N LEU A 184 12.28 -8.10 11.61
CA LEU A 184 12.80 -8.46 10.30
C LEU A 184 14.02 -9.38 10.38
N ARG A 185 15.00 -9.10 11.27
CA ARG A 185 16.16 -9.99 11.47
C ARG A 185 15.72 -11.40 11.85
N GLU A 186 14.81 -11.54 12.81
CA GLU A 186 14.31 -12.84 13.27
C GLU A 186 13.49 -13.56 12.22
N TRP A 187 12.66 -12.84 11.46
CA TRP A 187 11.96 -13.40 10.31
C TRP A 187 12.96 -13.94 9.27
N ALA A 188 14.00 -13.16 8.92
CA ALA A 188 14.99 -13.54 7.92
C ALA A 188 15.80 -14.78 8.34
N LYS A 189 16.22 -14.87 9.62
CA LYS A 189 16.88 -16.08 10.17
C LYS A 189 15.99 -17.32 10.05
N LYS A 190 14.71 -17.21 10.40
CA LYS A 190 13.75 -18.32 10.27
C LYS A 190 13.56 -18.73 8.81
N THR A 191 13.51 -17.77 7.89
CA THR A 191 13.41 -18.04 6.45
C THR A 191 14.65 -18.78 5.93
N LEU A 192 15.86 -18.39 6.33
CA LEU A 192 17.10 -19.11 6.00
C LEU A 192 17.12 -20.55 6.52
N GLN A 193 16.66 -20.78 7.75
CA GLN A 193 16.59 -22.13 8.32
C GLN A 193 15.58 -23.04 7.60
N ARG A 194 14.51 -22.45 7.04
CA ARG A 194 13.51 -23.17 6.25
C ARG A 194 14.03 -23.49 4.85
N SER A 195 14.67 -22.53 4.18
CA SER A 195 15.27 -22.78 2.87
C SER A 195 16.37 -23.82 2.94
N HIS A 196 17.26 -23.76 3.93
CA HIS A 196 18.31 -24.78 4.12
C HIS A 196 17.74 -26.21 4.27
N ARG A 197 16.62 -26.37 4.99
CA ARG A 197 15.95 -27.69 5.12
C ARG A 197 15.35 -28.19 3.81
N LEU A 198 14.83 -27.30 2.97
CA LEU A 198 14.29 -27.67 1.66
C LEU A 198 15.40 -28.05 0.66
N TRP A 199 16.61 -27.49 0.82
CA TRP A 199 17.72 -27.69 -0.11
C TRP A 199 18.56 -28.92 0.24
N HIS A 200 18.57 -29.33 1.51
CA HIS A 200 19.29 -30.52 2.00
C HIS A 200 18.39 -31.72 2.32
N GLY A 201 17.06 -31.59 2.22
CA GLY A 201 16.10 -32.70 2.39
C GLY A 201 15.89 -33.58 1.15
N TYR A 202 16.62 -33.32 0.05
CA TYR A 202 16.58 -34.10 -1.20
C TYR A 202 17.88 -34.90 -1.46
N THR A 203 18.80 -34.94 -0.48
CA THR A 203 20.09 -35.62 -0.61
C THR A 203 20.29 -36.72 0.44
N ASP A 204 19.26 -37.52 0.70
CA ASP A 204 19.37 -38.80 1.42
C ASP A 204 18.72 -39.93 0.61
#